data_AF-A0A5N5JK03-F1
#
_entry.id   AF-A0A5N5JK03-F1
#
_cell.length_a   1.000
_cell.length_b   1.000
_cell.length_c   1.000
_cell.angle_alpha   90.00
_cell.angle_beta   90.00
_cell.angle_gamma   90.00
#
_symmetry.space_group_name_H-M   'P 1'
#
loop_
_entity.id
_entity.type
_entity.pdbx_description
1 polymer ?
#
loop_
_entity_poly.entity_id
_entity_poly.type
_entity_poly.pdbx_seq_one_letter_code
_entity_poly.pdbx_strand_id
1 'polypeptide(L)'
;MEAVFHFLKKYVGRFGIFNLVLLTLENILDDNFVCPCKRNYNIALCVLYGFVPALGCVCCTLCFVDLSPQRMTEEVVHSSRFNAQRKLYSVLTVPIWLSLFFFDGRYVACAGSDWEAVYTKSDTLGNVNWCKPTGNETSVLESQQRTLELMSISQFTGLSLMIVVIGILAGFKWYWQNKPQPSNGAPEQCQRAEELPMIENP
;
A
#
# COMPACT_ATOMS: atom_id res chain seq x y z
N MET A 1 -19.05 -1.09 -20.12
CA MET A 1 -17.87 -1.68 -19.44
C MET A 1 -16.55 -1.32 -20.13
N GLU A 2 -16.45 -1.32 -21.46
CA GLU A 2 -15.21 -0.96 -22.18
C GLU A 2 -14.66 0.45 -21.90
N ALA A 3 -15.53 1.47 -21.82
CA ALA A 3 -15.09 2.84 -21.54
C ALA A 3 -14.46 2.98 -20.15
N VAL A 4 -14.97 2.23 -19.16
CA VAL A 4 -14.40 2.17 -17.81
C VAL A 4 -13.06 1.44 -17.86
N PHE A 5 -12.96 0.33 -18.59
CA PHE A 5 -11.70 -0.39 -18.76
C PHE A 5 -10.62 0.45 -19.47
N HIS A 6 -11.01 1.26 -20.45
CA HIS A 6 -10.11 2.14 -21.17
C HIS A 6 -9.72 3.37 -20.34
N PHE A 7 -10.64 3.89 -19.52
CA PHE A 7 -10.37 4.96 -18.56
C PHE A 7 -9.43 4.47 -17.44
N LEU A 8 -9.68 3.28 -16.89
CA LEU A 8 -8.77 2.60 -15.96
C LEU A 8 -7.40 2.41 -16.64
N LYS A 9 -7.31 1.75 -17.80
CA LYS A 9 -6.02 1.52 -18.48
C LYS A 9 -5.23 2.81 -18.76
N LYS A 10 -5.91 3.93 -19.04
CA LYS A 10 -5.29 5.24 -19.37
C LYS A 10 -4.91 6.09 -18.14
N TYR A 11 -5.73 6.10 -17.08
CA TYR A 11 -5.51 6.92 -15.87
C TYR A 11 -4.92 6.14 -14.69
N VAL A 12 -5.29 4.87 -14.55
CA VAL A 12 -4.88 3.98 -13.45
C VAL A 12 -3.49 3.40 -13.72
N GLY A 13 -3.03 3.33 -14.97
CA GLY A 13 -1.67 2.90 -15.31
C GLY A 13 -1.27 1.59 -14.60
N ARG A 14 0.03 1.37 -14.39
CA ARG A 14 0.51 0.25 -13.54
C ARG A 14 0.16 0.45 -12.06
N PHE A 15 0.07 1.70 -11.59
CA PHE A 15 -0.07 2.02 -10.16
C PHE A 15 -1.44 1.71 -9.58
N GLY A 16 -2.50 1.90 -10.33
CA GLY A 16 -3.83 1.63 -9.82
C GLY A 16 -4.26 0.16 -9.97
N ILE A 17 -3.53 -0.66 -10.75
CA ILE A 17 -3.65 -2.13 -10.65
C ILE A 17 -3.15 -2.57 -9.27
N PHE A 18 -2.00 -2.07 -8.80
CA PHE A 18 -1.52 -2.37 -7.44
C PHE A 18 -2.49 -1.90 -6.36
N ASN A 19 -3.03 -0.68 -6.49
CA ASN A 19 -4.05 -0.21 -5.54
C ASN A 19 -5.33 -1.05 -5.59
N LEU A 20 -5.76 -1.52 -6.76
CA LEU A 20 -6.92 -2.40 -6.88
C LEU A 20 -6.67 -3.77 -6.23
N VAL A 21 -5.46 -4.31 -6.39
CA VAL A 21 -5.05 -5.55 -5.70
C VAL A 21 -5.02 -5.35 -4.19
N LEU A 22 -4.49 -4.23 -3.71
CA LEU A 22 -4.48 -3.89 -2.27
C LEU A 22 -5.89 -3.75 -1.71
N LEU A 23 -6.78 -3.07 -2.44
CA LEU A 23 -8.20 -2.92 -2.07
C LEU A 23 -8.92 -4.28 -2.06
N THR A 24 -8.64 -5.13 -3.04
CA THR A 24 -9.22 -6.48 -3.10
C THR A 24 -8.71 -7.34 -1.94
N LEU A 25 -7.41 -7.24 -1.61
CA LEU A 25 -6.80 -7.95 -0.49
C LEU A 25 -7.41 -7.50 0.84
N GLU A 26 -7.60 -6.20 1.03
CA GLU A 26 -8.32 -5.65 2.19
C GLU A 26 -9.72 -6.24 2.28
N ASN A 27 -10.53 -6.14 1.22
CA ASN A 27 -11.90 -6.67 1.22
C ASN A 27 -11.97 -8.18 1.54
N ILE A 28 -11.02 -8.99 1.04
CA ILE A 28 -10.96 -10.42 1.35
C ILE A 28 -10.63 -10.67 2.82
N LEU A 29 -9.71 -9.90 3.40
CA LEU A 29 -9.36 -10.01 4.81
C LEU A 29 -10.52 -9.56 5.72
N ASP A 30 -11.23 -8.52 5.30
CA ASP A 30 -12.36 -7.94 6.00
C ASP A 30 -13.58 -8.87 6.05
N ASP A 31 -13.94 -9.50 4.92
CA ASP A 31 -15.09 -10.42 4.83
C ASP A 31 -14.96 -11.63 5.77
N ASN A 32 -13.72 -11.98 6.13
CA ASN A 32 -13.41 -13.14 6.97
C ASN A 32 -12.90 -12.76 8.37
N PHE A 33 -12.84 -11.47 8.70
CA PHE A 33 -12.28 -11.04 9.97
C PHE A 33 -13.21 -11.37 11.14
N VAL A 34 -12.73 -12.20 12.07
CA VAL A 34 -13.40 -12.50 13.34
C VAL A 34 -12.44 -12.22 14.47
N CYS A 35 -12.77 -11.23 15.30
CA CYS A 35 -12.00 -10.93 16.51
C CYS A 35 -12.19 -12.04 17.56
N PRO A 36 -11.11 -12.68 18.06
CA PRO A 36 -11.20 -13.61 19.17
C PRO A 36 -11.50 -12.88 20.48
N CYS A 37 -12.04 -13.59 21.48
CA CYS A 37 -12.34 -13.00 22.79
C CYS A 37 -11.21 -13.26 23.79
N LYS A 38 -9.96 -13.22 23.32
CA LYS A 38 -8.76 -13.49 24.14
C LYS A 38 -7.68 -12.45 23.85
N ARG A 39 -7.40 -11.58 24.82
CA ARG A 39 -6.48 -10.43 24.71
C ARG A 39 -5.19 -10.71 23.93
N ASN A 40 -4.48 -11.79 24.24
CA ASN A 40 -3.22 -12.13 23.56
C ASN A 40 -3.41 -12.40 22.05
N TYR A 41 -4.51 -13.04 21.67
CA TYR A 41 -4.82 -13.31 20.27
C TYR A 41 -5.32 -12.06 19.54
N ASN A 42 -6.01 -11.15 20.24
CA ASN A 42 -6.49 -9.90 19.66
C ASN A 42 -5.34 -9.03 19.16
N ILE A 43 -4.33 -8.85 20.02
CA ILE A 43 -3.13 -8.08 19.70
C ILE A 43 -2.34 -8.79 18.59
N ALA A 44 -2.14 -10.11 18.72
CA ALA A 44 -1.38 -10.87 17.73
C ALA A 44 -2.03 -10.79 16.34
N LEU A 45 -3.36 -10.94 16.23
CA LEU A 45 -4.06 -10.83 14.95
C LEU A 45 -3.96 -9.42 14.38
N CYS A 46 -4.18 -8.38 15.18
CA CYS A 46 -4.02 -7.00 14.72
C CYS A 46 -2.61 -6.75 14.14
N VAL A 47 -1.56 -7.24 14.83
CA VAL A 47 -0.17 -7.11 14.35
C VAL A 47 0.05 -7.90 13.07
N LEU A 48 -0.44 -9.13 12.98
CA LEU A 48 -0.27 -9.98 11.80
C LEU A 48 -0.99 -9.42 10.57
N TYR A 49 -2.25 -9.00 10.70
CA TYR A 49 -3.03 -8.40 9.61
C TYR A 49 -2.45 -7.05 9.15
N GLY A 50 -1.85 -6.27 10.07
CA GLY A 50 -1.13 -5.06 9.70
C GLY A 50 0.19 -5.33 8.99
N PHE A 51 1.00 -6.28 9.49
CA PHE A 51 2.40 -6.44 9.07
C PHE A 51 2.62 -7.45 7.94
N VAL A 52 1.93 -8.59 7.95
CA VAL A 52 2.15 -9.66 6.96
C VAL A 52 1.80 -9.19 5.54
N PRO A 53 0.63 -8.58 5.29
CA PRO A 53 0.32 -8.07 3.96
C PRO A 53 1.22 -6.90 3.56
N ALA A 54 1.59 -6.01 4.49
CA ALA A 54 2.54 -4.92 4.23
C ALA A 54 3.90 -5.46 3.73
N LEU A 55 4.46 -6.45 4.43
CA LEU A 55 5.72 -7.09 4.05
C LEU A 55 5.58 -7.81 2.69
N GLY A 56 4.49 -8.55 2.51
CA GLY A 56 4.18 -9.23 1.24
C GLY A 56 4.16 -8.25 0.07
N CYS A 57 3.51 -7.10 0.23
CA CYS A 57 3.40 -6.10 -0.83
C CYS A 57 4.75 -5.39 -1.12
N VAL A 58 5.58 -5.17 -0.10
CA VAL A 58 6.97 -4.68 -0.30
C VAL A 58 7.78 -5.69 -1.10
N CYS A 59 7.77 -6.97 -0.70
CA CYS A 59 8.48 -8.04 -1.40
C CYS A 59 7.98 -8.17 -2.84
N CYS A 60 6.67 -8.19 -3.06
CA CYS A 60 6.08 -8.26 -4.40
C CYS A 60 6.49 -7.07 -5.28
N THR A 61 6.50 -5.86 -4.71
CA THR A 61 6.90 -4.66 -5.45
C THR A 61 8.39 -4.70 -5.80
N LEU A 62 9.25 -5.16 -4.90
CA LEU A 62 10.68 -5.27 -5.16
C LEU A 62 11.04 -6.39 -6.14
N CYS A 63 10.32 -7.51 -6.10
CA CYS A 63 10.65 -8.72 -6.87
C CYS A 63 10.00 -8.75 -8.26
N PHE A 64 8.77 -8.24 -8.41
CA PHE A 64 7.99 -8.43 -9.65
C PHE A 64 7.73 -7.15 -10.44
N VAL A 65 7.95 -5.97 -9.83
CA VAL A 65 7.64 -4.71 -10.51
C VAL A 65 8.84 -4.23 -11.31
N ASP A 66 8.92 -4.73 -12.55
CA ASP A 66 9.79 -4.18 -13.57
C ASP A 66 9.21 -2.87 -14.09
N LEU A 67 9.60 -1.76 -13.44
CA LEU A 67 9.30 -0.43 -13.95
C LEU A 67 10.01 -0.15 -15.30
N SER A 68 10.95 -1.02 -15.74
CA SER A 68 11.98 -0.72 -16.74
C SER A 68 11.42 -0.08 -18.02
N PRO A 69 11.99 1.03 -18.53
CA PRO A 69 11.63 1.56 -19.83
C PRO A 69 12.25 0.70 -20.92
N GLN A 70 11.42 0.17 -21.80
CA GLN A 70 11.87 -0.46 -23.03
C GLN A 70 12.25 0.65 -24.04
N ARG A 71 13.49 1.17 -23.96
CA ARG A 71 14.26 1.77 -25.08
C ARG A 71 15.62 2.27 -24.61
N MET A 72 16.65 1.84 -25.34
CA MET A 72 18.05 2.28 -25.24
C MET A 72 18.17 3.78 -25.53
N THR A 73 19.25 4.40 -25.03
CA THR A 73 19.74 5.77 -25.29
C THR A 73 19.28 6.86 -24.30
N GLU A 74 19.77 6.80 -23.04
CA GLU A 74 20.05 7.92 -22.10
C GLU A 74 20.35 7.33 -20.69
N GLU A 75 21.46 6.59 -20.57
CA GLU A 75 21.55 5.49 -19.58
C GLU A 75 21.83 5.89 -18.12
N VAL A 76 22.42 7.04 -17.83
CA VAL A 76 22.88 7.35 -16.45
C VAL A 76 21.84 8.14 -15.63
N VAL A 77 21.30 9.24 -16.18
CA VAL A 77 20.31 10.08 -15.47
C VAL A 77 18.97 9.34 -15.37
N HIS A 78 18.57 8.62 -16.41
CA HIS A 78 17.34 7.84 -16.43
C HIS A 78 17.37 6.69 -15.42
N SER A 79 18.52 6.02 -15.25
CA SER A 79 18.72 4.95 -14.26
C SER A 79 18.57 5.45 -12.81
N SER A 80 19.08 6.65 -12.49
CA SER A 80 18.98 7.20 -11.14
C SER A 80 17.54 7.52 -10.71
N ARG A 81 16.76 8.16 -11.59
CA ARG A 81 15.35 8.50 -11.36
C ARG A 81 14.49 7.25 -11.25
N PHE A 82 14.78 6.27 -12.09
CA PHE A 82 14.12 4.98 -12.12
C PHE A 82 14.27 4.19 -10.82
N ASN A 83 15.52 4.04 -10.36
CA ASN A 83 15.81 3.36 -9.10
C ASN A 83 15.22 4.11 -7.90
N ALA A 84 15.25 5.45 -7.92
CA ALA A 84 14.60 6.27 -6.90
C ALA A 84 13.07 6.08 -6.89
N GLN A 85 12.42 6.03 -8.06
CA GLN A 85 10.99 5.74 -8.18
C GLN A 85 10.66 4.35 -7.66
N ARG A 86 11.39 3.31 -8.08
CA ARG A 86 11.17 1.93 -7.62
C ARG A 86 11.26 1.81 -6.09
N LYS A 87 12.30 2.41 -5.50
CA LYS A 87 12.46 2.43 -4.04
C LYS A 87 11.32 3.20 -3.36
N LEU A 88 10.99 4.39 -3.86
CA LEU A 88 9.90 5.20 -3.32
C LEU A 88 8.58 4.43 -3.32
N TYR A 89 8.19 3.87 -4.46
CA TYR A 89 6.92 3.15 -4.58
C TYR A 89 6.87 1.91 -3.70
N SER A 90 7.96 1.14 -3.62
CA SER A 90 8.06 0.00 -2.71
C SER A 90 7.89 0.41 -1.25
N VAL A 91 8.49 1.53 -0.84
CA VAL A 91 8.34 2.05 0.53
C VAL A 91 6.92 2.56 0.76
N LEU A 92 6.31 3.24 -0.21
CA LEU A 92 4.95 3.80 -0.11
C LEU A 92 3.87 2.73 -0.04
N THR A 93 4.13 1.51 -0.50
CA THR A 93 3.20 0.39 -0.35
C THR A 93 2.85 0.09 1.11
N VAL A 94 3.80 0.29 2.04
CA VAL A 94 3.56 0.07 3.48
C VAL A 94 2.57 1.06 4.07
N PRO A 95 2.78 2.39 4.01
CA PRO A 95 1.81 3.33 4.56
C PRO A 95 0.47 3.30 3.83
N ILE A 96 0.42 2.97 2.53
CA ILE A 96 -0.85 2.75 1.82
C ILE A 96 -1.62 1.57 2.42
N TRP A 97 -0.96 0.42 2.61
CA TRP A 97 -1.58 -0.74 3.25
C TRP A 97 -2.07 -0.41 4.67
N LEU A 98 -1.19 0.18 5.49
CA LEU A 98 -1.53 0.56 6.86
C LEU A 98 -2.70 1.55 6.88
N SER A 99 -2.80 2.43 5.90
CA SER A 99 -3.92 3.37 5.81
C SER A 99 -5.25 2.66 5.61
N LEU A 100 -5.33 1.67 4.70
CA LEU A 100 -6.52 0.84 4.50
C LEU A 100 -6.86 0.05 5.79
N PHE A 101 -5.86 -0.62 6.35
CA PHE A 101 -5.98 -1.35 7.61
C PHE A 101 -6.55 -0.49 8.76
N PHE A 102 -6.05 0.74 8.91
CA PHE A 102 -6.52 1.67 9.94
C PHE A 102 -7.88 2.29 9.59
N PHE A 103 -8.21 2.43 8.31
CA PHE A 103 -9.47 3.00 7.84
C PHE A 103 -10.66 2.10 8.18
N ASP A 104 -10.48 0.77 8.19
CA ASP A 104 -11.50 -0.15 8.69
C ASP A 104 -11.78 0.05 10.19
N GLY A 105 -10.71 0.12 11.00
CA GLY A 105 -10.78 0.39 12.44
C GLY A 105 -11.21 -0.77 13.32
N ARG A 106 -11.79 -1.86 12.78
CA ARG A 106 -12.18 -3.04 13.56
C ARG A 106 -10.97 -3.80 14.10
N TYR A 107 -9.86 -3.81 13.37
CA TYR A 107 -8.61 -4.43 13.81
C TYR A 107 -8.05 -3.79 15.08
N VAL A 108 -7.99 -2.45 15.11
CA VAL A 108 -7.52 -1.67 16.27
C VAL A 108 -8.51 -1.78 17.43
N ALA A 109 -9.81 -1.71 17.14
CA ALA A 109 -10.84 -1.91 18.15
C ALA A 109 -10.73 -3.30 18.80
N CYS A 110 -10.50 -4.36 17.99
CA CYS A 110 -10.24 -5.71 18.47
C CYS A 110 -9.00 -5.76 19.37
N ALA A 111 -7.88 -5.17 18.95
CA ALA A 111 -6.65 -5.14 19.75
C ALA A 111 -6.80 -4.40 21.09
N GLY A 112 -7.59 -3.32 21.11
CA GLY A 112 -7.91 -2.55 22.31
C GLY A 112 -9.02 -3.16 23.16
N SER A 113 -9.64 -4.25 22.71
CA SER A 113 -10.66 -4.98 23.47
C SER A 113 -10.00 -5.87 24.52
N ASP A 114 -10.12 -5.49 25.80
CA ASP A 114 -9.61 -6.26 26.93
C ASP A 114 -10.66 -6.80 27.90
N TRP A 115 -11.94 -6.66 27.55
CA TRP A 115 -13.07 -7.10 28.36
C TRP A 115 -13.40 -8.59 28.17
N GLU A 116 -14.06 -9.16 29.17
CA GLU A 116 -14.68 -10.48 29.06
C GLU A 116 -15.84 -10.42 28.06
N ALA A 117 -15.81 -11.29 27.06
CA ALA A 117 -16.81 -11.36 26.03
C ALA A 117 -17.16 -12.81 25.71
N VAL A 118 -18.42 -13.01 25.36
CA VAL A 118 -18.93 -14.32 24.93
C VAL A 118 -19.16 -14.29 23.43
N TYR A 119 -18.75 -15.36 22.76
CA TYR A 119 -19.02 -15.56 21.34
C TYR A 119 -20.52 -15.64 21.10
N THR A 120 -21.03 -14.82 20.19
CA THR A 120 -22.44 -14.90 19.76
C THR A 120 -22.50 -15.67 18.45
N LYS A 121 -23.25 -16.77 18.40
CA LYS A 121 -23.52 -17.47 17.14
C LYS A 121 -24.66 -16.76 16.43
N SER A 122 -24.50 -16.45 15.15
CA SER A 122 -25.62 -15.98 14.32
C SER A 122 -26.24 -17.16 13.58
N ASP A 123 -27.55 -17.30 13.72
CA ASP A 123 -28.33 -18.44 13.20
C ASP A 123 -28.36 -18.53 11.68
N THR A 124 -27.95 -17.48 10.95
CA THR A 124 -28.06 -17.42 9.49
C THR A 124 -26.87 -18.00 8.74
N LEU A 125 -25.66 -18.09 9.31
CA LEU A 125 -24.47 -18.55 8.56
C LEU A 125 -23.50 -19.46 9.34
N GLY A 126 -23.75 -19.79 10.61
CA GLY A 126 -22.85 -20.64 11.39
C GLY A 126 -21.48 -20.02 11.73
N ASN A 127 -21.18 -18.82 11.21
CA ASN A 127 -20.03 -18.01 11.59
C ASN A 127 -20.23 -17.47 13.01
N VAL A 128 -19.16 -17.54 13.80
CA VAL A 128 -19.14 -17.01 15.16
C VAL A 128 -18.99 -15.50 15.05
N ASN A 129 -20.01 -14.75 15.43
CA ASN A 129 -19.98 -13.31 15.38
C ASN A 129 -19.24 -12.75 16.60
N TRP A 130 -18.62 -11.60 16.32
CA TRP A 130 -17.93 -10.64 17.19
C TRP A 130 -18.16 -10.79 18.70
N CYS A 131 -17.10 -10.59 19.47
CA CYS A 131 -17.09 -10.58 20.92
C CYS A 131 -18.06 -9.54 21.50
N LYS A 132 -19.22 -10.01 22.00
CA LYS A 132 -20.18 -9.13 22.67
C LYS A 132 -19.74 -8.95 24.13
N PRO A 133 -19.55 -7.70 24.61
CA PRO A 133 -19.22 -7.45 26.01
C PRO A 133 -20.34 -7.99 26.92
N THR A 134 -19.95 -8.61 28.02
CA THR A 134 -20.86 -9.13 29.06
C THR A 134 -20.68 -8.34 30.35
N GLY A 135 -21.79 -8.00 31.01
CA GLY A 135 -21.77 -7.22 32.25
C GLY A 135 -23.13 -6.56 32.54
N ASN A 136 -23.15 -5.62 33.50
CA ASN A 136 -24.31 -4.76 33.70
C ASN A 136 -24.47 -3.75 32.53
N GLU A 137 -25.64 -3.13 32.41
CA GLU A 137 -25.95 -2.22 31.28
C GLU A 137 -24.92 -1.09 31.14
N THR A 138 -24.41 -0.56 32.25
CA THR A 138 -23.41 0.52 32.26
C THR A 138 -22.05 0.07 31.73
N SER A 139 -21.54 -1.09 32.14
CA SER A 139 -20.26 -1.65 31.66
C SER A 139 -20.32 -2.06 30.18
N VAL A 140 -21.48 -2.53 29.73
CA VAL A 140 -21.71 -2.83 28.31
C VAL A 140 -21.66 -1.55 27.49
N LEU A 141 -22.33 -0.48 27.94
CA LEU A 141 -22.32 0.82 27.26
C LEU A 141 -20.91 1.43 27.20
N GLU A 142 -20.17 1.38 28.32
CA GLU A 142 -18.79 1.86 28.39
C GLU A 142 -17.87 1.11 27.42
N SER A 143 -17.99 -0.22 27.35
CA SER A 143 -17.21 -1.06 26.43
C SER A 143 -17.54 -0.75 24.97
N GLN A 144 -18.82 -0.51 24.65
CA GLN A 144 -19.25 -0.09 23.32
C GLN A 144 -18.70 1.29 22.95
N GLN A 145 -18.76 2.25 23.86
CA GLN A 145 -18.26 3.59 23.64
C GLN A 145 -16.74 3.59 23.41
N ARG A 146 -15.99 2.81 24.19
CA ARG A 146 -14.55 2.61 24.02
C ARG A 146 -14.20 1.96 22.68
N THR A 147 -15.02 1.00 22.23
CA THR A 147 -14.88 0.37 20.90
C THR A 147 -15.02 1.41 19.79
N LEU A 148 -16.06 2.25 19.86
CA LEU A 148 -16.31 3.32 18.88
C LEU A 148 -15.21 4.37 18.88
N GLU A 149 -14.70 4.73 20.06
CA GLU A 149 -13.58 5.66 20.21
C GLU A 149 -12.31 5.10 19.53
N LEU A 150 -11.97 3.83 19.78
CA LEU A 150 -10.84 3.17 19.14
C LEU A 150 -10.98 3.08 17.62
N MET A 151 -12.19 2.78 17.11
CA MET A 151 -12.46 2.80 15.68
C MET A 151 -12.26 4.20 15.08
N SER A 152 -12.77 5.24 15.75
CA SER A 152 -12.65 6.63 15.31
C SER A 152 -11.18 7.09 15.29
N ILE A 153 -10.42 6.80 16.35
CA ILE A 153 -8.97 7.09 16.42
C ILE A 153 -8.22 6.37 15.31
N SER A 154 -8.55 5.11 15.05
CA SER A 154 -7.96 4.33 13.96
C SER A 154 -8.25 4.97 12.60
N GLN A 155 -9.50 5.32 12.31
CA GLN A 155 -9.89 5.96 11.06
C GLN A 155 -9.16 7.29 10.85
N PHE A 156 -9.06 8.11 11.90
CA PHE A 156 -8.33 9.37 11.83
C PHE A 156 -6.83 9.16 11.55
N THR A 157 -6.25 8.10 12.13
CA THR A 157 -4.87 7.68 11.87
C THR A 157 -4.68 7.25 10.42
N GLY A 158 -5.60 6.43 9.88
CA GLY A 158 -5.58 5.99 8.48
C GLY A 158 -5.68 7.16 7.49
N LEU A 159 -6.60 8.10 7.74
CA LEU A 159 -6.75 9.31 6.94
C LEU A 159 -5.49 10.19 6.98
N SER A 160 -4.90 10.36 8.17
CA SER A 160 -3.67 11.13 8.35
C SER A 160 -2.50 10.53 7.57
N LEU A 161 -2.35 9.19 7.57
CA LEU A 161 -1.34 8.48 6.78
C LEU A 161 -1.55 8.68 5.27
N MET A 162 -2.80 8.65 4.79
CA MET A 162 -3.10 8.92 3.38
C MET A 162 -2.70 10.34 2.96
N ILE A 163 -2.97 11.34 3.80
CA ILE A 163 -2.55 12.73 3.55
C ILE A 163 -1.02 12.82 3.43
N VAL A 164 -0.28 12.15 4.32
CA VAL A 164 1.18 12.10 4.28
C VAL A 164 1.68 11.45 2.98
N VAL A 165 1.10 10.32 2.57
CA VAL A 165 1.44 9.63 1.30
C VAL A 165 1.22 10.54 0.10
N ILE A 166 0.07 11.23 0.03
CA ILE A 166 -0.25 12.17 -1.04
C ILE A 166 0.76 13.32 -1.05
N GLY A 167 1.10 13.87 0.12
CA GLY A 167 2.12 14.91 0.26
C GLY A 167 3.49 14.49 -0.23
N ILE A 168 3.93 13.26 0.09
CA ILE A 168 5.21 12.69 -0.37
C ILE A 168 5.21 12.54 -1.89
N LEU A 169 4.13 12.01 -2.48
CA LEU A 169 4.01 11.86 -3.94
C LEU A 169 4.03 13.20 -4.66
N ALA A 170 3.30 14.20 -4.14
CA ALA A 170 3.28 15.55 -4.68
C ALA A 170 4.66 16.23 -4.57
N GLY A 171 5.31 16.12 -3.41
CA GLY A 171 6.64 16.65 -3.16
C GLY A 171 7.71 16.00 -4.04
N PHE A 172 7.66 14.68 -4.22
CA PHE A 172 8.56 13.97 -5.10
C PHE A 172 8.39 14.37 -6.57
N LYS A 173 7.14 14.50 -7.04
CA LYS A 173 6.84 14.98 -8.39
C LYS A 173 7.39 16.39 -8.59
N TRP A 174 7.12 17.29 -7.64
CA TRP A 174 7.60 18.67 -7.68
C TRP A 174 9.13 18.73 -7.65
N TYR A 175 9.80 17.96 -6.79
CA TYR A 175 11.26 17.90 -6.69
C TYR A 175 11.90 17.50 -8.03
N TRP A 176 11.39 16.46 -8.68
CA TRP A 176 11.94 16.01 -9.96
C TRP A 176 11.64 16.95 -11.13
N GLN A 177 10.52 17.67 -11.08
CA GLN A 177 10.20 18.68 -12.10
C GLN A 177 11.13 19.90 -12.02
N ASN A 178 11.60 20.26 -10.82
CA ASN A 178 12.44 21.43 -10.60
C ASN A 178 13.94 21.13 -10.54
N LYS A 179 14.35 19.87 -10.73
CA LYS A 179 15.76 19.50 -10.67
C LYS A 179 16.49 20.09 -11.89
N PRO A 180 17.53 20.93 -11.71
CA PRO A 180 18.30 21.45 -12.84
C PRO A 180 19.00 20.30 -13.58
N GLN A 181 18.89 20.29 -14.91
CA GLN A 181 19.63 19.37 -15.77
C GLN A 181 21.14 19.57 -15.55
N PRO A 182 21.93 18.52 -15.34
CA PRO A 182 23.38 18.65 -15.29
C PRO A 182 23.88 19.20 -16.63
N SER A 183 24.64 20.30 -16.58
CA SER A 183 25.31 20.90 -17.74
C SER A 183 26.13 19.83 -18.46
N ASN A 184 25.93 19.72 -19.78
CA ASN A 184 26.56 18.74 -20.66
C ASN A 184 28.10 18.83 -20.59
N GLY A 185 28.71 18.02 -19.73
CA GLY A 185 30.07 17.53 -19.96
C GLY A 185 29.97 16.29 -20.86
N ALA A 186 30.04 16.49 -22.17
CA ALA A 186 30.02 15.40 -23.14
C ALA A 186 31.19 14.42 -22.91
N PRO A 187 30.99 13.10 -22.90
CA PRO A 187 32.08 12.15 -23.11
C PRO A 187 32.43 12.11 -24.60
N GLU A 188 33.56 12.72 -24.95
CA GLU A 188 34.21 12.76 -26.27
C GLU A 188 34.77 11.38 -26.67
N GLN A 189 33.93 10.35 -26.76
CA GLN A 189 34.42 8.99 -27.09
C GLN A 189 33.62 8.22 -28.14
N CYS A 190 32.60 8.82 -28.76
CA CYS A 190 31.79 8.16 -29.79
C CYS A 190 31.97 8.76 -31.21
N GLN A 191 33.19 9.17 -31.58
CA GLN A 191 33.52 9.56 -32.96
C GLN A 191 34.53 8.62 -33.65
N ARG A 192 35.11 7.64 -32.96
CA ARG A 192 36.14 6.76 -33.55
C ARG A 192 35.61 5.51 -34.26
N ALA A 193 34.29 5.27 -34.28
CA ALA A 193 33.75 4.04 -34.88
C ALA A 193 33.30 4.20 -36.35
N GLU A 194 33.37 5.40 -36.93
CA GLU A 194 32.91 5.67 -38.30
C GLU A 194 34.04 5.90 -39.32
N GLU A 195 35.28 5.57 -38.96
CA GLU A 195 36.41 5.50 -39.91
C GLU A 195 36.78 4.03 -40.17
N LEU A 196 35.96 3.32 -40.93
CA LEU A 196 36.41 2.12 -41.65
C LEU A 196 36.23 2.39 -43.15
N PRO A 197 37.32 2.42 -43.94
CA PRO A 197 37.25 2.74 -45.36
C PRO A 197 36.48 1.66 -46.11
N MET A 198 35.58 2.10 -46.99
CA MET A 198 34.96 1.23 -47.99
C MET A 198 36.06 0.62 -48.87
N ILE A 199 36.26 -0.68 -48.70
CA ILE A 199 37.10 -1.49 -49.58
C ILE A 199 36.34 -1.64 -50.89
N GLU A 200 36.78 -0.88 -51.88
CA GLU A 200 36.55 -1.06 -53.31
C GLU A 200 37.17 -2.40 -53.75
N ASN A 201 36.47 -3.21 -54.55
CA ASN A 201 37.03 -4.23 -55.46
C ASN A 201 35.91 -5.04 -56.15
N PRO A 202 36.16 -5.63 -57.32
CA PRO A 202 36.54 -5.02 -58.59
C PRO A 202 35.44 -5.19 -59.67
#